data_AF-A0A060RDD6-F1
#
_entry.id   AF-A0A060RDD6-F1
#
_cell.length_a   1.000
_cell.length_b   1.000
_cell.length_c   1.000
_cell.angle_alpha   90.00
_cell.angle_beta   90.00
_cell.angle_gamma   90.00
#
_symmetry.space_group_name_H-M   'P 1'
#
loop_
_entity.id
_entity.type
_entity.pdbx_description
1 polymer ?
#
loop_
_entity_poly.entity_id
_entity_poly.type
_entity_poly.pdbx_seq_one_letter_code
_entity_poly.pdbx_strand_id
1 'polypeptide(L)'
;MCQIFTIFAGAMKKHIIRNIALLSAIFAVVFGAMLLFNFFTIRGAQPLETVEKIKQLAEANPDLVESLREIDLLARRAYFVSRDHLMVGVYILIATLATFVTALRLYFADLKHLPDKDIDPIDEWAVKSLSRRWVIGASVAIVAVIVCLSLFTFERDVALPAEQTELAQVEQISVEKSFEPVSDQIKEEVIEEPPRHSAEQTTGEEPQVVVSKITSDAFRGNNSLGQSAAQNVPTKWSVVTGENILWKVDIPRRGYSSPVVNGNRVFVTGADDQARELYCYELSSGKLLWSLRADNIPGSPATMPKTTGDTGLAASTCATNGTQVAAIFASGDIIAADMEGKRLWAKNLGVPDNHYGYASSLLINGNTLYIQYDNAKNAQVIALDAATGSQRWSKTRTKDKIAWSSPIISPDNQLILMGNPAVTAYNPANGAELWRVECMSGEVGSSPVAVKGVVYGASEYATLIAISAADGSTLWKADDYLPEVASVVATKDFVFVATSYGVVACYGAVDGSLVGERDLKEEFYSSPMLVGGRMFLVSNSGKMYVLSANEKLDIVSNFDTGVKTFATPAFTDNIVVVRGDGVLYCAQRQ
;
A
#
# COMPACT_ATOMS: atom_id res chain seq x y z
N MET A 1 31.38 -20.92 -11.31
CA MET A 1 30.45 -22.08 -11.26
C MET A 1 30.83 -23.24 -12.17
N CYS A 2 31.15 -23.04 -13.46
CA CYS A 2 31.20 -24.14 -14.46
C CYS A 2 32.23 -25.28 -14.21
N GLN A 3 33.23 -25.12 -13.34
CA GLN A 3 34.21 -26.19 -13.02
C GLN A 3 33.83 -27.08 -11.81
N ILE A 4 32.91 -26.65 -10.93
CA ILE A 4 32.60 -27.41 -9.70
C ILE A 4 31.75 -28.65 -10.03
N PHE A 5 30.83 -28.54 -11.00
CA PHE A 5 29.99 -29.66 -11.44
C PHE A 5 30.78 -30.79 -12.11
N THR A 6 31.89 -30.49 -12.77
CA THR A 6 32.71 -31.48 -13.49
C THR A 6 33.36 -32.48 -12.53
N ILE A 7 33.67 -32.07 -11.30
CA ILE A 7 34.35 -32.88 -10.28
C ILE A 7 33.39 -33.92 -9.68
N PHE A 8 32.12 -33.59 -9.47
CA PHE A 8 31.11 -34.53 -8.96
C PHE A 8 30.69 -35.59 -9.98
N ALA A 9 30.82 -35.33 -11.28
CA ALA A 9 30.41 -36.27 -12.33
C ALA A 9 31.32 -37.52 -12.40
N GLY A 10 32.62 -37.38 -12.10
CA GLY A 10 33.64 -38.42 -12.34
C GLY A 10 33.51 -39.71 -11.51
N ALA A 11 32.65 -39.76 -10.49
CA ALA A 11 32.47 -40.92 -9.61
C ALA A 11 31.09 -41.61 -9.75
N MET A 12 30.14 -41.03 -10.48
CA MET A 12 28.77 -41.53 -10.52
C MET A 12 28.60 -42.63 -11.59
N LYS A 13 28.54 -43.89 -11.15
CA LYS A 13 28.45 -45.06 -12.07
C LYS A 13 27.29 -44.90 -13.06
N LYS A 14 27.55 -45.15 -14.35
CA LYS A 14 26.63 -44.89 -15.48
C LYS A 14 25.21 -45.47 -15.33
N HIS A 15 25.05 -46.58 -14.60
CA HIS A 15 23.72 -47.14 -14.28
C HIS A 15 22.89 -46.26 -13.34
N ILE A 16 23.52 -45.49 -12.44
CA ILE A 16 22.84 -44.56 -11.54
C ILE A 16 22.24 -43.42 -12.35
N ILE A 17 23.03 -42.81 -13.25
CA ILE A 17 22.57 -41.73 -14.14
C ILE A 17 21.43 -42.23 -15.05
N ARG A 18 21.53 -43.45 -15.59
CA ARG A 18 20.46 -44.10 -16.36
C ARG A 18 19.18 -44.27 -15.54
N ASN A 19 19.30 -44.71 -14.29
CA ASN A 19 18.15 -44.92 -13.41
C ASN A 19 17.51 -43.58 -13.00
N ILE A 20 18.29 -42.52 -12.78
CA ILE A 20 17.78 -41.15 -12.54
C ILE A 20 17.01 -40.65 -13.78
N ALA A 21 17.54 -40.84 -14.99
CA ALA A 21 16.85 -40.49 -16.22
C ALA A 21 15.54 -41.29 -16.40
N LEU A 22 15.55 -42.60 -16.12
CA LEU A 22 14.35 -43.44 -16.18
C LEU A 22 13.28 -42.98 -15.18
N LEU A 23 13.65 -42.76 -13.92
CA LEU A 23 12.72 -42.35 -12.85
C LEU A 23 12.14 -40.96 -13.09
N SER A 24 12.95 -39.99 -13.52
CA SER A 24 12.47 -38.64 -13.86
C SER A 24 11.57 -38.63 -15.10
N ALA A 25 11.83 -39.48 -16.10
CA ALA A 25 10.91 -39.65 -17.24
C ALA A 25 9.56 -40.27 -16.81
N ILE A 26 9.58 -41.33 -16.01
CA ILE A 26 8.35 -41.97 -15.49
C ILE A 26 7.56 -40.97 -14.64
N PHE A 27 8.21 -40.25 -13.73
CA PHE A 27 7.56 -39.23 -12.90
C PHE A 27 6.96 -38.11 -13.75
N ALA A 28 7.69 -37.58 -14.74
CA ALA A 28 7.17 -36.53 -15.64
C ALA A 28 5.93 -36.98 -16.43
N VAL A 29 5.90 -38.23 -16.91
CA VAL A 29 4.74 -38.78 -17.64
C VAL A 29 3.53 -38.98 -16.70
N VAL A 30 3.73 -39.60 -15.53
CA VAL A 30 2.64 -39.85 -14.56
C VAL A 30 2.10 -38.53 -14.00
N PHE A 31 2.97 -37.60 -13.62
CA PHE A 31 2.58 -36.30 -13.07
C PHE A 31 1.94 -35.40 -14.14
N GLY A 32 2.45 -35.42 -15.37
CA GLY A 32 1.81 -34.76 -16.51
C GLY A 32 0.41 -35.30 -16.82
N ALA A 33 0.23 -36.63 -16.77
CA ALA A 33 -1.09 -37.26 -16.93
C ALA A 33 -2.05 -36.90 -15.78
N MET A 34 -1.56 -36.82 -14.54
CA MET A 34 -2.34 -36.37 -13.38
C MET A 34 -2.76 -34.90 -13.51
N LEU A 35 -1.87 -34.01 -13.95
CA LEU A 35 -2.19 -32.59 -14.19
C LEU A 35 -3.19 -32.42 -15.33
N LEU A 36 -3.06 -33.20 -16.42
CA LEU A 36 -4.04 -33.22 -17.51
C LEU A 36 -5.41 -33.73 -17.04
N PHE A 37 -5.46 -34.81 -16.25
CA PHE A 37 -6.70 -35.33 -15.67
C PHE A 37 -7.38 -34.26 -14.79
N ASN A 38 -6.63 -33.65 -13.87
CA ASN A 38 -7.13 -32.56 -13.02
C ASN A 38 -7.64 -31.38 -13.87
N PHE A 39 -6.90 -30.96 -14.89
CA PHE A 39 -7.33 -29.91 -15.82
C PHE A 39 -8.65 -30.24 -16.52
N PHE A 40 -8.83 -31.48 -16.99
CA PHE A 40 -10.11 -31.90 -17.59
C PHE A 40 -11.24 -31.98 -16.56
N THR A 41 -10.99 -32.39 -15.32
CA THR A 41 -11.96 -32.31 -14.22
C THR A 41 -12.38 -30.88 -13.94
N ILE A 42 -11.43 -29.95 -13.82
CA ILE A 42 -11.68 -28.51 -13.61
C ILE A 42 -12.43 -27.90 -14.81
N ARG A 43 -12.08 -28.27 -16.05
CA ARG A 43 -12.73 -27.76 -17.27
C ARG A 43 -14.14 -28.32 -17.48
N GLY A 44 -14.43 -29.51 -16.94
CA GLY A 44 -15.78 -30.09 -16.92
C GLY A 44 -16.71 -29.43 -15.89
N ALA A 45 -16.16 -28.91 -14.80
CA ALA A 45 -16.90 -28.08 -13.86
C ALA A 45 -17.06 -26.65 -14.42
N GLN A 46 -18.29 -26.24 -14.74
CA GLN A 46 -18.59 -24.86 -15.13
C GLN A 46 -19.13 -24.07 -13.92
N PRO A 47 -18.28 -23.34 -13.17
CA PRO A 47 -18.75 -22.54 -12.03
C PRO A 47 -19.67 -21.39 -12.47
N LEU A 48 -19.56 -20.90 -13.71
CA LEU A 48 -20.40 -19.82 -14.22
C LEU A 48 -21.87 -20.22 -14.36
N GLU A 49 -22.17 -21.38 -14.98
CA GLU A 49 -23.54 -21.92 -14.97
C GLU A 49 -24.06 -22.15 -13.54
N THR A 50 -23.19 -22.57 -12.62
CA THR A 50 -23.56 -22.79 -11.22
C THR A 50 -23.94 -21.47 -10.53
N VAL A 51 -23.14 -20.41 -10.71
CA VAL A 51 -23.43 -19.06 -10.19
C VAL A 51 -24.70 -18.47 -10.80
N GLU A 52 -24.96 -18.70 -12.08
CA GLU A 52 -26.15 -18.22 -12.78
C GLU A 52 -27.44 -18.93 -12.31
N LYS A 53 -27.37 -20.25 -12.13
CA LYS A 53 -28.44 -21.05 -11.49
C LYS A 53 -28.63 -20.66 -10.01
N ILE A 54 -27.56 -20.33 -9.30
CA ILE A 54 -27.61 -19.82 -7.91
C ILE A 54 -28.31 -18.45 -7.85
N LYS A 55 -28.05 -17.53 -8.79
CA LYS A 55 -28.78 -16.24 -8.87
C LYS A 55 -30.28 -16.45 -9.05
N GLN A 56 -30.69 -17.28 -10.01
CA GLN A 56 -32.10 -17.58 -10.26
C GLN A 56 -32.80 -18.22 -9.04
N LEU A 57 -32.07 -18.99 -8.23
CA LEU A 57 -32.60 -19.54 -6.97
C LEU A 57 -32.62 -18.51 -5.82
N ALA A 58 -31.66 -17.59 -5.77
CA ALA A 58 -31.61 -16.50 -4.79
C ALA A 58 -32.73 -15.47 -4.99
N GLU A 59 -33.10 -15.18 -6.24
CA GLU A 59 -34.23 -14.32 -6.61
C GLU A 59 -35.58 -14.94 -6.22
N ALA A 60 -35.65 -16.27 -6.05
CA ALA A 60 -36.86 -17.00 -5.72
C ALA A 60 -37.11 -17.22 -4.21
N ASN A 61 -36.09 -17.11 -3.35
CA ASN A 61 -36.23 -17.28 -1.89
C ASN A 61 -35.24 -16.38 -1.11
N PRO A 62 -35.71 -15.29 -0.47
CA PRO A 62 -34.86 -14.37 0.30
C PRO A 62 -34.09 -15.03 1.45
N ASP A 63 -34.70 -16.01 2.14
CA ASP A 63 -34.14 -16.66 3.33
C ASP A 63 -32.92 -17.56 3.02
N LEU A 64 -32.66 -17.86 1.74
CA LEU A 64 -31.52 -18.68 1.29
C LEU A 64 -30.31 -17.84 0.84
N VAL A 65 -30.44 -16.51 0.76
CA VAL A 65 -29.41 -15.62 0.20
C VAL A 65 -28.07 -15.70 0.95
N GLU A 66 -28.09 -15.93 2.27
CA GLU A 66 -26.86 -16.04 3.06
C GLU A 66 -26.11 -17.35 2.80
N SER A 67 -26.79 -18.50 2.85
CA SER A 67 -26.19 -19.80 2.51
C SER A 67 -25.73 -19.88 1.05
N LEU A 68 -26.43 -19.22 0.12
CA LEU A 68 -26.02 -19.15 -1.29
C LEU A 68 -24.75 -18.30 -1.48
N ARG A 69 -24.53 -17.26 -0.65
CA ARG A 69 -23.25 -16.50 -0.63
C ARG A 69 -22.10 -17.33 -0.08
N GLU A 70 -22.32 -18.15 0.95
CA GLU A 70 -21.29 -19.08 1.46
C GLU A 70 -20.89 -20.11 0.39
N ILE A 71 -21.86 -20.67 -0.34
CA ILE A 71 -21.60 -21.64 -1.42
C ILE A 71 -20.83 -20.98 -2.58
N ASP A 72 -21.17 -19.75 -2.98
CA ASP A 72 -20.43 -18.99 -3.99
C ASP A 72 -18.99 -18.67 -3.53
N LEU A 73 -18.81 -18.25 -2.28
CA LEU A 73 -17.48 -18.00 -1.69
C LEU A 73 -16.63 -19.28 -1.67
N LEU A 74 -17.20 -20.42 -1.26
CA LEU A 74 -16.53 -21.72 -1.29
C LEU A 74 -16.17 -22.15 -2.72
N ALA A 75 -17.07 -21.95 -3.70
CA ALA A 75 -16.82 -22.27 -5.10
C ALA A 75 -15.68 -21.42 -5.69
N ARG A 76 -15.66 -20.10 -5.41
CA ARG A 76 -14.58 -19.20 -5.83
C ARG A 76 -13.25 -19.55 -5.16
N ARG A 77 -13.26 -19.84 -3.84
CA ARG A 77 -12.06 -20.25 -3.10
C ARG A 77 -11.49 -21.56 -3.64
N ALA A 78 -12.34 -22.55 -3.90
CA ALA A 78 -11.93 -23.82 -4.52
C ALA A 78 -11.36 -23.62 -5.94
N TYR A 79 -11.94 -22.72 -6.74
CA TYR A 79 -11.44 -22.38 -8.07
C TYR A 79 -10.02 -21.77 -8.03
N PHE A 80 -9.79 -20.76 -7.19
CA PHE A 80 -8.47 -20.13 -7.08
C PHE A 80 -7.41 -21.09 -6.52
N VAL A 81 -7.71 -21.80 -5.43
CA VAL A 81 -6.81 -22.82 -4.88
C VAL A 81 -6.45 -23.89 -5.93
N SER A 82 -7.43 -24.37 -6.70
CA SER A 82 -7.20 -25.37 -7.74
C SER A 82 -6.34 -24.84 -8.91
N ARG A 83 -6.55 -23.58 -9.32
CA ARG A 83 -5.71 -22.89 -10.31
C ARG A 83 -4.27 -22.77 -9.83
N ASP A 84 -4.07 -22.36 -8.58
CA ASP A 84 -2.75 -22.07 -8.04
C ASP A 84 -1.97 -23.37 -7.78
N HIS A 85 -2.65 -24.44 -7.34
CA HIS A 85 -2.11 -25.81 -7.31
C HIS A 85 -1.69 -26.31 -8.71
N LEU A 86 -2.45 -25.99 -9.76
CA LEU A 86 -2.11 -26.36 -11.14
C LEU A 86 -0.85 -25.62 -11.61
N MET A 87 -0.71 -24.33 -11.30
CA MET A 87 0.51 -23.54 -11.60
C MET A 87 1.74 -24.10 -10.87
N VAL A 88 1.65 -24.41 -9.57
CA VAL A 88 2.73 -25.07 -8.80
C VAL A 88 3.09 -26.43 -9.43
N GLY A 89 2.09 -27.20 -9.87
CA GLY A 89 2.30 -28.45 -10.61
C GLY A 89 3.09 -28.26 -11.91
N VAL A 90 2.79 -27.23 -12.71
CA VAL A 90 3.54 -26.92 -13.94
C VAL A 90 5.02 -26.61 -13.65
N TYR A 91 5.33 -25.86 -12.59
CA TYR A 91 6.72 -25.59 -12.20
C TYR A 91 7.47 -26.88 -11.76
N ILE A 92 6.82 -27.77 -11.01
CA ILE A 92 7.38 -29.07 -10.62
C ILE A 92 7.65 -29.96 -11.85
N LEU A 93 6.74 -29.95 -12.83
CA LEU A 93 6.91 -30.68 -14.09
C LEU A 93 8.11 -30.14 -14.90
N ILE A 94 8.28 -28.82 -14.99
CA ILE A 94 9.42 -28.17 -15.64
C ILE A 94 10.74 -28.53 -14.95
N ALA A 95 10.79 -28.49 -13.61
CA ALA A 95 11.98 -28.87 -12.83
C ALA A 95 12.35 -30.36 -13.03
N THR A 96 11.34 -31.23 -13.11
CA THR A 96 11.52 -32.66 -13.44
C THR A 96 12.09 -32.82 -14.85
N LEU A 97 11.54 -32.12 -15.84
CA LEU A 97 12.00 -32.19 -17.24
C LEU A 97 13.44 -31.70 -17.40
N ALA A 98 13.81 -30.61 -16.70
CA ALA A 98 15.18 -30.10 -16.67
C ALA A 98 16.15 -31.11 -16.03
N THR A 99 15.72 -31.80 -14.97
CA THR A 99 16.48 -32.89 -14.32
C THR A 99 16.69 -34.06 -15.28
N PHE A 100 15.62 -34.49 -15.98
CA PHE A 100 15.68 -35.54 -17.00
C PHE A 100 16.67 -35.20 -18.12
N VAL A 101 16.55 -34.00 -18.73
CA VAL A 101 17.44 -33.53 -19.80
C VAL A 101 18.90 -33.46 -19.33
N THR A 102 19.14 -33.07 -18.08
CA THR A 102 20.48 -33.01 -17.48
C THR A 102 21.06 -34.42 -17.28
N ALA A 103 20.30 -35.35 -16.71
CA ALA A 103 20.71 -36.75 -16.57
C ALA A 103 20.97 -37.41 -17.94
N LEU A 104 20.15 -37.11 -18.94
CA LEU A 104 20.31 -37.60 -20.32
C LEU A 104 21.62 -37.06 -20.94
N ARG A 105 21.90 -35.75 -20.81
CA ARG A 105 23.16 -35.14 -21.29
C ARG A 105 24.39 -35.78 -20.64
N LEU A 106 24.34 -36.08 -19.33
CA LEU A 106 25.43 -36.76 -18.61
C LEU A 106 25.59 -38.22 -19.08
N TYR A 107 24.50 -38.96 -19.27
CA TYR A 107 24.55 -40.36 -19.75
C TYR A 107 25.19 -40.50 -21.14
N PHE A 108 24.94 -39.53 -22.03
CA PHE A 108 25.51 -39.48 -23.38
C PHE A 108 26.90 -38.82 -23.48
N ALA A 109 27.47 -38.29 -22.39
CA ALA A 109 28.77 -37.60 -22.42
C ALA A 109 29.92 -38.51 -22.88
N ASP A 110 29.99 -39.74 -22.35
CA ASP A 110 31.07 -40.70 -22.67
C ASP A 110 31.04 -41.21 -24.12
N LEU A 111 29.90 -41.10 -24.82
CA LEU A 111 29.72 -41.63 -26.19
C LEU A 111 30.51 -40.85 -27.26
N LYS A 112 31.37 -39.91 -26.84
CA LYS A 112 32.37 -39.25 -27.68
C LYS A 112 33.72 -39.98 -27.76
N HIS A 113 33.93 -41.04 -26.97
CA HIS A 113 35.13 -41.89 -27.05
C HIS A 113 34.73 -43.36 -27.21
N LEU A 114 34.48 -43.75 -28.46
CA LEU A 114 34.63 -45.13 -28.92
C LEU A 114 36.07 -45.28 -29.45
N PRO A 115 36.81 -46.34 -29.10
CA PRO A 115 38.08 -46.65 -29.75
C PRO A 115 37.88 -46.98 -31.23
N ASP A 116 38.88 -46.72 -32.07
CA ASP A 116 38.81 -47.01 -33.50
C ASP A 116 38.47 -48.48 -33.77
N LYS A 117 37.44 -48.64 -34.60
CA LYS A 117 37.12 -49.85 -35.32
C LYS A 117 36.55 -49.40 -36.64
N ASP A 118 37.10 -49.88 -37.76
CA ASP A 118 36.72 -49.41 -39.09
C ASP A 118 35.20 -49.61 -39.32
N ILE A 119 34.49 -48.49 -39.36
CA ILE A 119 33.08 -48.39 -39.70
C ILE A 119 33.02 -47.55 -40.98
N ASP A 120 32.28 -48.04 -41.97
CA ASP A 120 32.14 -47.40 -43.27
C ASP A 120 31.72 -45.93 -43.12
N PRO A 121 32.38 -44.94 -43.79
CA PRO A 121 32.07 -43.52 -43.63
C PRO A 121 30.59 -43.13 -43.82
N ILE A 122 29.82 -43.97 -44.53
CA ILE A 122 28.37 -43.84 -44.70
C ILE A 122 27.64 -43.96 -43.35
N ASP A 123 28.01 -44.93 -42.51
CA ASP A 123 27.35 -45.19 -41.22
C ASP A 123 27.77 -44.19 -40.14
N GLU A 124 29.03 -43.72 -40.15
CA GLU A 124 29.47 -42.72 -39.18
C GLU A 124 28.74 -41.38 -39.37
N TRP A 125 28.48 -41.00 -40.63
CA TRP A 125 27.59 -39.90 -40.98
C TRP A 125 26.13 -40.18 -40.59
N ALA A 126 25.62 -41.39 -40.84
CA ALA A 126 24.26 -41.76 -40.49
C ALA A 126 24.00 -41.62 -38.98
N VAL A 127 24.86 -42.17 -38.12
CA VAL A 127 24.73 -42.12 -36.65
C VAL A 127 24.91 -40.69 -36.11
N LYS A 128 25.86 -39.91 -36.63
CA LYS A 128 26.02 -38.49 -36.29
C LYS A 128 24.81 -37.66 -36.76
N SER A 129 24.20 -37.98 -37.90
CA SER A 129 22.97 -37.32 -38.35
C SER A 129 21.76 -37.67 -37.47
N LEU A 130 21.60 -38.94 -37.08
CA LEU A 130 20.48 -39.41 -36.26
C LEU A 130 20.50 -38.75 -34.89
N SER A 131 21.65 -38.80 -34.21
CA SER A 131 21.84 -38.18 -32.89
C SER A 131 21.61 -36.66 -32.94
N ARG A 132 22.08 -35.98 -33.99
CA ARG A 132 21.82 -34.54 -34.20
C ARG A 132 20.33 -34.25 -34.46
N ARG A 133 19.63 -35.09 -35.21
CA ARG A 133 18.16 -34.99 -35.44
C ARG A 133 17.37 -35.23 -34.15
N TRP A 134 17.76 -36.18 -33.31
CA TRP A 134 17.12 -36.40 -32.00
C TRP A 134 17.37 -35.24 -31.01
N VAL A 135 18.59 -34.68 -30.97
CA VAL A 135 18.89 -33.52 -30.10
C VAL A 135 18.16 -32.25 -30.57
N ILE A 136 18.10 -32.00 -31.87
CA ILE A 136 17.31 -30.88 -32.44
C ILE A 136 15.82 -31.12 -32.19
N GLY A 137 15.30 -32.32 -32.47
CA GLY A 137 13.90 -32.68 -32.25
C GLY A 137 13.46 -32.53 -30.79
N ALA A 138 14.27 -32.99 -29.83
CA ALA A 138 14.00 -32.81 -28.41
C ALA A 138 14.06 -31.33 -27.99
N SER A 139 14.98 -30.55 -28.55
CA SER A 139 15.08 -29.10 -28.27
C SER A 139 13.88 -28.34 -28.83
N VAL A 140 13.46 -28.66 -30.06
CA VAL A 140 12.25 -28.10 -30.71
C VAL A 140 10.98 -28.54 -29.97
N ALA A 141 10.90 -29.78 -29.49
CA ALA A 141 9.77 -30.24 -28.67
C ALA A 141 9.69 -29.50 -27.33
N ILE A 142 10.81 -29.25 -26.66
CA ILE A 142 10.86 -28.44 -25.43
C ILE A 142 10.42 -27.01 -25.71
N VAL A 143 10.92 -26.38 -26.78
CA VAL A 143 10.49 -25.03 -27.18
C VAL A 143 9.01 -25.00 -27.56
N ALA A 144 8.50 -26.00 -28.29
CA ALA A 144 7.09 -26.10 -28.63
C ALA A 144 6.19 -26.29 -27.41
N VAL A 145 6.61 -27.10 -26.42
CA VAL A 145 5.89 -27.23 -25.14
C VAL A 145 5.89 -25.91 -24.37
N ILE A 146 7.02 -25.20 -24.30
CA ILE A 146 7.11 -23.88 -23.66
C ILE A 146 6.23 -22.86 -24.39
N VAL A 147 6.25 -22.83 -25.73
CA VAL A 147 5.44 -21.91 -26.55
C VAL A 147 3.96 -22.20 -26.38
N CYS A 148 3.53 -23.47 -26.44
CA CYS A 148 2.14 -23.85 -26.14
C CYS A 148 1.73 -23.44 -24.72
N LEU A 149 2.57 -23.70 -23.70
CA LEU A 149 2.28 -23.28 -22.33
C LEU A 149 2.20 -21.75 -22.19
N SER A 150 3.05 -20.98 -22.88
CA SER A 150 2.99 -19.52 -22.85
C SER A 150 1.79 -18.95 -23.62
N LEU A 151 1.35 -19.60 -24.69
CA LEU A 151 0.10 -19.25 -25.39
C LEU A 151 -1.11 -19.55 -24.49
N PHE A 152 -1.11 -20.67 -23.76
CA PHE A 152 -2.14 -20.98 -22.76
C PHE A 152 -2.17 -20.00 -21.57
N THR A 153 -1.07 -19.28 -21.27
CA THR A 153 -1.08 -18.16 -20.30
C THR A 153 -1.52 -16.82 -20.90
N PHE A 154 -1.56 -16.68 -22.23
CA PHE A 154 -1.91 -15.43 -22.91
C PHE A 154 -3.39 -15.38 -23.34
N GLU A 155 -3.98 -16.52 -23.73
CA GLU A 155 -5.40 -16.62 -24.12
C GLU A 155 -6.36 -16.64 -22.92
N ARG A 156 -6.28 -15.66 -22.01
CA ARG A 156 -7.41 -15.31 -21.12
C ARG A 156 -7.47 -13.92 -20.49
N ASP A 157 -6.86 -12.92 -21.12
CA ASP A 157 -7.47 -11.58 -21.09
C ASP A 157 -8.80 -11.66 -21.86
N VAL A 158 -9.90 -11.92 -21.14
CA VAL A 158 -11.24 -11.98 -21.73
C VAL A 158 -11.64 -10.56 -22.09
N ALA A 159 -11.52 -10.22 -23.38
CA ALA A 159 -12.21 -9.07 -23.93
C ALA A 159 -13.71 -9.21 -23.63
N LEU A 160 -14.22 -8.33 -22.77
CA LEU A 160 -15.66 -8.19 -22.55
C LEU A 160 -16.33 -7.93 -23.91
N PRO A 161 -17.41 -8.64 -24.25
CA PRO A 161 -18.16 -8.32 -25.46
C PRO A 161 -18.57 -6.84 -25.46
N ALA A 162 -18.41 -6.17 -26.59
CA ALA A 162 -18.96 -4.83 -26.77
C ALA A 162 -20.48 -4.94 -26.83
N GLU A 163 -21.14 -4.80 -25.67
CA GLU A 163 -22.59 -4.75 -25.59
C GLU A 163 -23.13 -3.56 -26.40
N GLN A 164 -24.20 -3.80 -27.14
CA GLN A 164 -24.47 -3.04 -28.36
C GLN A 164 -25.11 -1.67 -28.07
N THR A 165 -24.77 -0.68 -28.91
CA THR A 165 -25.35 0.67 -28.88
C THR A 165 -26.79 0.68 -29.40
N GLU A 166 -27.72 0.06 -28.68
CA GLU A 166 -29.17 0.24 -28.84
C GLU A 166 -29.74 1.04 -27.67
N LEU A 167 -29.38 2.33 -27.64
CA LEU A 167 -30.12 3.33 -26.87
C LEU A 167 -31.49 3.54 -27.52
N ALA A 168 -32.44 2.67 -27.18
CA ALA A 168 -33.84 2.82 -27.54
C ALA A 168 -34.38 4.15 -27.01
N GLN A 169 -35.17 4.83 -27.84
CA GLN A 169 -35.74 6.13 -27.52
C GLN A 169 -36.78 6.00 -26.40
N VAL A 170 -36.64 6.79 -25.33
CA VAL A 170 -37.73 7.13 -24.41
C VAL A 170 -37.75 8.65 -24.27
N GLU A 171 -38.94 9.22 -24.26
CA GLU A 171 -39.18 10.63 -24.57
C GLU A 171 -38.73 11.61 -23.48
N GLN A 172 -38.43 12.84 -23.90
CA GLN A 172 -38.34 13.98 -22.99
C GLN A 172 -39.75 14.30 -22.46
N ILE A 173 -39.96 14.18 -21.15
CA ILE A 173 -41.08 14.86 -20.48
C ILE A 173 -40.52 16.06 -19.75
N SER A 174 -40.64 17.23 -20.38
CA SER A 174 -40.39 18.52 -19.75
C SER A 174 -41.48 18.83 -18.73
N VAL A 175 -41.09 19.14 -17.49
CA VAL A 175 -41.97 19.77 -16.49
C VAL A 175 -41.48 21.19 -16.27
N GLU A 176 -41.72 22.03 -17.26
CA GLU A 176 -41.51 23.46 -17.17
C GLU A 176 -42.65 24.07 -16.34
N LYS A 177 -42.33 24.61 -15.16
CA LYS A 177 -43.28 25.31 -14.30
C LYS A 177 -43.02 26.81 -14.36
N SER A 178 -43.82 27.49 -15.16
CA SER A 178 -43.82 28.94 -15.29
C SER A 178 -44.25 29.64 -14.00
N PHE A 179 -43.68 30.82 -13.76
CA PHE A 179 -44.22 31.85 -12.89
C PHE A 179 -43.99 33.20 -13.56
N GLU A 180 -45.08 33.88 -13.92
CA GLU A 180 -45.04 35.28 -14.36
C GLU A 180 -45.01 36.22 -13.14
N PRO A 181 -44.41 37.41 -13.25
CA PRO A 181 -44.35 38.37 -12.15
C PRO A 181 -45.67 39.12 -11.96
N VAL A 182 -46.05 39.37 -10.71
CA VAL A 182 -47.09 40.35 -10.35
C VAL A 182 -46.41 41.58 -9.74
N SER A 183 -46.82 42.77 -10.17
CA SER A 183 -46.26 44.05 -9.77
C SER A 183 -47.30 44.93 -9.05
N ASP A 184 -46.78 45.98 -8.42
CA ASP A 184 -47.44 47.25 -8.03
C ASP A 184 -48.35 47.35 -6.78
N GLN A 185 -47.75 48.03 -5.77
CA GLN A 185 -48.37 49.07 -4.89
C GLN A 185 -49.36 48.58 -3.81
N ILE A 186 -49.65 49.29 -2.71
CA ILE A 186 -49.39 50.68 -2.21
C ILE A 186 -49.09 50.58 -0.67
N LYS A 187 -48.69 51.56 0.18
CA LYS A 187 -48.54 53.04 0.19
C LYS A 187 -47.57 53.45 1.34
N GLU A 188 -46.95 54.63 1.29
CA GLU A 188 -46.28 55.29 2.44
C GLU A 188 -47.22 56.23 3.23
N GLU A 189 -46.99 56.40 4.55
CA GLU A 189 -47.29 57.63 5.32
C GLU A 189 -46.52 57.66 6.67
N VAL A 190 -46.54 58.80 7.39
CA VAL A 190 -45.61 59.17 8.50
C VAL A 190 -46.34 59.89 9.66
N ILE A 191 -45.80 60.13 10.87
CA ILE A 191 -44.40 60.18 11.35
C ILE A 191 -44.17 59.24 12.58
N GLU A 192 -43.39 59.42 13.67
CA GLU A 192 -42.69 60.53 14.37
C GLU A 192 -41.34 60.10 15.01
N GLU A 193 -40.46 61.06 15.30
CA GLU A 193 -39.36 61.05 16.28
C GLU A 193 -39.71 62.08 17.40
N PRO A 194 -39.19 62.04 18.65
CA PRO A 194 -37.78 61.78 19.06
C PRO A 194 -37.68 60.96 20.39
N PRO A 195 -36.55 60.88 21.15
CA PRO A 195 -35.24 61.51 20.96
C PRO A 195 -34.00 60.59 21.07
N ARG A 196 -32.86 61.18 20.70
CA ARG A 196 -31.51 60.60 20.71
C ARG A 196 -31.06 60.15 22.09
N HIS A 197 -30.47 58.95 22.17
CA HIS A 197 -29.29 58.71 22.99
C HIS A 197 -28.09 58.30 22.12
N SER A 198 -26.90 58.38 22.70
CA SER A 198 -25.61 58.31 22.01
C SER A 198 -25.31 56.93 21.42
N ALA A 199 -24.66 56.91 20.26
CA ALA A 199 -24.22 55.67 19.62
C ALA A 199 -23.04 55.03 20.37
N GLU A 200 -23.11 53.72 20.55
CA GLU A 200 -21.93 52.85 20.63
C GLU A 200 -21.81 52.08 19.32
N GLN A 201 -20.60 52.02 18.76
CA GLN A 201 -20.35 51.31 17.51
C GLN A 201 -20.14 49.82 17.79
N THR A 202 -21.19 49.01 17.63
CA THR A 202 -21.02 47.56 17.47
C THR A 202 -20.43 47.27 16.10
N THR A 203 -19.09 47.29 16.02
CA THR A 203 -18.37 46.67 14.91
C THR A 203 -18.72 45.19 14.88
N GLY A 204 -19.45 44.76 13.85
CA GLY A 204 -19.66 43.35 13.57
C GLY A 204 -18.33 42.73 13.16
N GLU A 205 -17.64 42.09 14.08
CA GLU A 205 -16.57 41.17 13.73
C GLU A 205 -17.17 40.02 12.91
N GLU A 206 -16.59 39.73 11.76
CA GLU A 206 -16.79 38.42 11.13
C GLU A 206 -16.37 37.34 12.14
N PRO A 207 -17.12 36.24 12.30
CA PRO A 207 -16.81 35.23 13.31
C PRO A 207 -15.46 34.59 13.00
N GLN A 208 -14.41 35.05 13.69
CA GLN A 208 -13.06 34.56 13.49
C GLN A 208 -13.02 33.06 13.75
N VAL A 209 -12.69 32.28 12.73
CA VAL A 209 -12.61 30.82 12.85
C VAL A 209 -11.54 30.49 13.87
N VAL A 210 -11.94 29.89 15.00
CA VAL A 210 -11.03 29.52 16.08
C VAL A 210 -10.23 28.29 15.66
N VAL A 211 -9.17 28.54 14.90
CA VAL A 211 -8.19 27.55 14.46
C VAL A 211 -7.56 26.89 15.69
N SER A 212 -7.70 25.57 15.80
CA SER A 212 -7.10 24.81 16.90
C SER A 212 -5.57 24.86 16.87
N LYS A 213 -4.97 24.75 18.05
CA LYS A 213 -3.52 24.60 18.24
C LYS A 213 -3.06 23.13 18.14
N ILE A 214 -3.98 22.18 17.99
CA ILE A 214 -3.64 20.77 17.78
C ILE A 214 -3.30 20.57 16.30
N THR A 215 -2.03 20.32 16.03
CA THR A 215 -1.51 20.06 14.68
C THR A 215 -1.43 18.56 14.37
N SER A 216 -1.25 18.26 13.09
CA SER A 216 -0.98 16.94 12.54
C SER A 216 0.12 17.09 11.49
N ASP A 217 1.34 17.37 11.96
CA ASP A 217 2.46 17.93 11.19
C ASP A 217 3.19 16.94 10.25
N ALA A 218 2.86 15.65 10.34
CA ALA A 218 3.42 14.56 9.53
C ALA A 218 2.40 13.42 9.34
N PHE A 219 2.81 12.37 8.61
CA PHE A 219 2.07 11.10 8.52
C PHE A 219 1.71 10.58 9.92
N ARG A 220 0.44 10.21 10.15
CA ARG A 220 -0.05 9.72 11.47
C ARG A 220 0.12 10.71 12.62
N GLY A 221 0.08 12.01 12.32
CA GLY A 221 0.15 13.08 13.32
C GLY A 221 1.55 13.44 13.78
N ASN A 222 1.63 14.15 14.90
CA ASN A 222 2.89 14.73 15.36
C ASN A 222 3.91 13.65 15.75
N ASN A 223 5.17 13.84 15.32
CA ASN A 223 6.26 12.85 15.43
C ASN A 223 5.97 11.48 14.79
N SER A 224 4.91 11.36 13.98
CA SER A 224 4.43 10.14 13.31
C SER A 224 3.95 8.99 14.23
N LEU A 225 3.51 9.33 15.45
CA LEU A 225 3.21 8.38 16.54
C LEU A 225 1.79 7.77 16.54
N GLY A 226 0.95 8.05 15.54
CA GLY A 226 -0.41 7.47 15.45
C GLY A 226 -1.36 7.93 16.54
N GLN A 227 -1.11 9.11 17.11
CA GLN A 227 -1.85 9.70 18.24
C GLN A 227 -2.15 11.17 17.93
N SER A 228 -3.36 11.63 18.25
CA SER A 228 -3.71 13.06 18.30
C SER A 228 -4.34 13.42 19.63
N ALA A 229 -3.98 14.59 20.16
CA ALA A 229 -4.58 15.17 21.36
C ALA A 229 -5.93 15.86 21.08
N ALA A 230 -6.40 15.83 19.82
CA ALA A 230 -7.64 16.46 19.37
C ALA A 230 -8.86 15.97 20.16
N GLN A 231 -9.74 16.91 20.49
CA GLN A 231 -10.98 16.68 21.24
C GLN A 231 -12.21 16.93 20.37
N ASN A 232 -13.37 16.40 20.78
CA ASN A 232 -14.68 16.63 20.15
C ASN A 232 -14.80 16.29 18.66
N VAL A 233 -13.81 15.62 18.07
CA VAL A 233 -13.81 15.15 16.66
C VAL A 233 -15.11 14.37 16.34
N PRO A 234 -15.65 14.51 15.12
CA PRO A 234 -16.91 13.87 14.76
C PRO A 234 -16.76 12.35 14.73
N THR A 235 -17.88 11.64 14.92
CA THR A 235 -17.96 10.17 14.83
C THR A 235 -19.10 9.69 13.93
N LYS A 236 -19.58 10.57 13.04
CA LYS A 236 -20.55 10.29 11.97
C LYS A 236 -20.48 11.44 10.96
N TRP A 237 -20.32 11.14 9.68
CA TRP A 237 -20.42 12.08 8.56
C TRP A 237 -20.69 11.30 7.27
N SER A 238 -21.11 11.98 6.20
CA SER A 238 -21.16 11.35 4.87
C SER A 238 -20.92 12.37 3.76
N VAL A 239 -19.97 12.07 2.88
CA VAL A 239 -19.64 12.89 1.70
C VAL A 239 -20.74 12.82 0.64
N VAL A 240 -21.63 11.82 0.72
CA VAL A 240 -22.77 11.66 -0.22
C VAL A 240 -23.97 12.52 0.18
N THR A 241 -24.26 12.66 1.48
CA THR A 241 -25.40 13.47 1.97
C THR A 241 -25.01 14.88 2.41
N GLY A 242 -23.72 15.13 2.64
CA GLY A 242 -23.22 16.37 3.25
C GLY A 242 -23.32 16.39 4.79
N GLU A 243 -23.83 15.33 5.43
CA GLU A 243 -23.92 15.26 6.89
C GLU A 243 -22.55 15.47 7.53
N ASN A 244 -22.44 16.47 8.42
CA ASN A 244 -21.21 16.84 9.14
C ASN A 244 -20.00 17.13 8.24
N ILE A 245 -20.20 17.46 6.96
CA ILE A 245 -19.13 17.94 6.06
C ILE A 245 -19.07 19.47 6.14
N LEU A 246 -17.89 20.00 6.46
CA LEU A 246 -17.60 21.44 6.41
C LEU A 246 -17.28 21.89 4.98
N TRP A 247 -16.45 21.11 4.29
CA TRP A 247 -16.12 21.31 2.87
C TRP A 247 -15.61 20.02 2.21
N LYS A 248 -15.70 19.98 0.88
CA LYS A 248 -15.15 18.95 0.00
C LYS A 248 -14.56 19.63 -1.24
N VAL A 249 -13.37 19.24 -1.65
CA VAL A 249 -12.72 19.68 -2.90
C VAL A 249 -12.07 18.51 -3.63
N ASP A 250 -12.02 18.59 -4.95
CA ASP A 250 -11.31 17.61 -5.77
C ASP A 250 -9.81 17.96 -5.81
N ILE A 251 -8.94 16.95 -5.70
CA ILE A 251 -7.48 17.13 -5.74
C ILE A 251 -7.03 17.07 -7.20
N PRO A 252 -6.34 18.09 -7.76
CA PRO A 252 -6.03 18.14 -9.19
C PRO A 252 -5.16 16.99 -9.74
N ARG A 253 -4.51 16.20 -8.87
CA ARG A 253 -3.74 15.00 -9.23
C ARG A 253 -3.90 13.90 -8.18
N ARG A 254 -3.83 12.65 -8.63
CA ARG A 254 -3.92 11.46 -7.78
C ARG A 254 -2.70 11.32 -6.87
N GLY A 255 -2.85 10.57 -5.78
CA GLY A 255 -1.83 10.31 -4.78
C GLY A 255 -2.48 9.73 -3.52
N TYR A 256 -1.67 9.19 -2.62
CA TYR A 256 -2.14 8.49 -1.42
C TYR A 256 -1.58 9.06 -0.11
N SER A 257 -0.84 10.17 -0.18
CA SER A 257 -0.36 10.87 1.00
C SER A 257 -1.50 11.31 1.91
N SER A 258 -1.28 11.12 3.22
CA SER A 258 -2.20 11.56 4.26
C SER A 258 -2.23 13.10 4.31
N PRO A 259 -3.36 13.72 4.67
CA PRO A 259 -3.38 15.16 4.94
C PRO A 259 -2.47 15.51 6.13
N VAL A 260 -1.80 16.65 6.03
CA VAL A 260 -1.00 17.26 7.10
C VAL A 260 -1.65 18.60 7.45
N VAL A 261 -1.83 18.89 8.75
CA VAL A 261 -2.62 20.05 9.21
C VAL A 261 -1.81 20.88 10.18
N ASN A 262 -1.52 22.14 9.83
CA ASN A 262 -0.82 23.08 10.70
C ASN A 262 -1.50 24.46 10.64
N GLY A 263 -2.05 24.91 11.77
CA GLY A 263 -2.89 26.10 11.81
C GLY A 263 -4.06 25.99 10.82
N ASN A 264 -4.33 27.07 10.07
CA ASN A 264 -5.39 27.09 9.05
C ASN A 264 -4.97 26.46 7.71
N ARG A 265 -3.91 25.65 7.65
CA ARG A 265 -3.34 25.10 6.41
C ARG A 265 -3.38 23.57 6.41
N VAL A 266 -3.88 23.01 5.30
CA VAL A 266 -3.93 21.58 5.00
C VAL A 266 -3.04 21.28 3.81
N PHE A 267 -2.12 20.32 3.94
CA PHE A 267 -1.15 19.96 2.91
C PHE A 267 -1.36 18.51 2.43
N VAL A 268 -1.30 18.31 1.11
CA VAL A 268 -1.30 16.99 0.45
C VAL A 268 -0.43 17.02 -0.81
N THR A 269 0.15 15.87 -1.18
CA THR A 269 0.90 15.70 -2.43
C THR A 269 0.04 15.01 -3.51
N GLY A 270 0.26 15.33 -4.77
CA GLY A 270 -0.38 14.65 -5.90
C GLY A 270 0.53 14.65 -7.13
N ALA A 271 0.47 13.60 -7.94
CA ALA A 271 1.34 13.45 -9.10
C ALA A 271 0.76 12.54 -10.19
N ASP A 272 1.17 12.83 -11.42
CA ASP A 272 0.93 12.04 -12.63
C ASP A 272 2.12 12.19 -13.59
N ASP A 273 2.00 11.65 -14.80
CA ASP A 273 3.04 11.72 -15.83
C ASP A 273 3.39 13.15 -16.27
N GLN A 274 2.52 14.15 -16.00
CA GLN A 274 2.71 15.53 -16.42
C GLN A 274 3.37 16.38 -15.34
N ALA A 275 2.98 16.24 -14.07
CA ALA A 275 3.63 16.96 -12.97
C ALA A 275 3.49 16.28 -11.61
N ARG A 276 4.33 16.74 -10.68
CA ARG A 276 4.39 16.38 -9.27
C ARG A 276 4.18 17.65 -8.47
N GLU A 277 3.17 17.71 -7.61
CA GLU A 277 2.69 18.93 -6.96
C GLU A 277 2.41 18.73 -5.46
N LEU A 278 2.81 19.71 -4.65
CA LEU A 278 2.39 19.89 -3.27
C LEU A 278 1.29 20.96 -3.25
N TYR A 279 0.15 20.66 -2.63
CA TYR A 279 -1.00 21.57 -2.53
C TYR A 279 -1.17 22.06 -1.09
N CYS A 280 -1.54 23.33 -0.92
CA CYS A 280 -1.97 23.90 0.35
C CYS A 280 -3.41 24.40 0.23
N TYR A 281 -4.31 23.84 1.04
CA TYR A 281 -5.70 24.26 1.17
C TYR A 281 -5.93 24.95 2.52
N GLU A 282 -6.95 25.78 2.60
CA GLU A 282 -7.37 26.42 3.84
C GLU A 282 -8.25 25.46 4.68
N LEU A 283 -7.92 25.25 5.95
CA LEU A 283 -8.64 24.33 6.84
C LEU A 283 -10.09 24.80 7.10
N SER A 284 -10.35 26.11 7.11
CA SER A 284 -11.69 26.69 7.33
C SER A 284 -12.67 26.53 6.16
N SER A 285 -12.18 26.45 4.91
CA SER A 285 -13.05 26.55 3.73
C SER A 285 -12.77 25.54 2.62
N GLY A 286 -11.66 24.80 2.68
CA GLY A 286 -11.20 23.91 1.61
C GLY A 286 -10.62 24.65 0.41
N LYS A 287 -10.59 26.00 0.42
CA LYS A 287 -10.05 26.82 -0.66
C LYS A 287 -8.58 26.48 -0.92
N LEU A 288 -8.21 26.18 -2.16
CA LEU A 288 -6.82 26.07 -2.58
C LEU A 288 -6.14 27.44 -2.41
N LEU A 289 -5.13 27.51 -1.53
CA LEU A 289 -4.35 28.72 -1.27
C LEU A 289 -3.17 28.83 -2.24
N TRP A 290 -2.48 27.71 -2.48
CA TRP A 290 -1.39 27.61 -3.46
C TRP A 290 -1.10 26.15 -3.85
N SER A 291 -0.39 25.97 -4.96
CA SER A 291 0.27 24.70 -5.30
C SER A 291 1.71 24.97 -5.71
N LEU A 292 2.63 24.05 -5.40
CA LEU A 292 4.03 24.10 -5.78
C LEU A 292 4.42 22.84 -6.56
N ARG A 293 4.89 23.04 -7.79
CA ARG A 293 5.46 22.00 -8.64
C ARG A 293 6.85 21.57 -8.16
N ALA A 294 7.15 20.29 -8.34
CA ALA A 294 8.50 19.73 -8.35
C ALA A 294 9.02 19.68 -9.80
N ASP A 295 9.37 20.86 -10.32
CA ASP A 295 9.93 21.06 -11.66
C ASP A 295 11.30 21.77 -11.60
N ASN A 296 12.03 21.76 -12.71
CA ASN A 296 13.32 22.44 -12.85
C ASN A 296 14.38 22.01 -11.81
N ILE A 297 14.33 20.75 -11.35
CA ILE A 297 15.24 20.20 -10.33
C ILE A 297 16.38 19.44 -11.02
N PRO A 298 17.66 19.80 -10.78
CA PRO A 298 18.78 19.03 -11.32
C PRO A 298 18.76 17.58 -10.82
N GLY A 299 18.84 16.64 -11.75
CA GLY A 299 18.83 15.20 -11.47
C GLY A 299 17.45 14.52 -11.61
N SER A 300 16.35 15.26 -11.75
CA SER A 300 15.04 14.64 -12.02
C SER A 300 15.07 13.73 -13.25
N PRO A 301 14.38 12.58 -13.23
CA PRO A 301 14.30 11.69 -14.38
C PRO A 301 13.47 12.34 -15.50
N ALA A 302 13.93 12.22 -16.76
CA ALA A 302 13.25 12.77 -17.93
C ALA A 302 11.91 12.05 -18.25
N THR A 303 11.72 10.85 -17.72
CA THR A 303 10.47 10.07 -17.76
C THR A 303 10.12 9.67 -16.34
N MET A 304 8.84 9.75 -15.95
CA MET A 304 8.43 9.31 -14.61
C MET A 304 8.74 7.81 -14.39
N PRO A 305 9.13 7.40 -13.18
CA PRO A 305 9.39 6.00 -12.88
C PRO A 305 8.10 5.19 -12.94
N LYS A 306 8.21 3.91 -13.30
CA LYS A 306 7.08 2.98 -13.15
C LYS A 306 6.83 2.72 -11.68
N THR A 307 5.58 2.80 -11.28
CA THR A 307 5.09 2.42 -9.95
C THR A 307 3.86 1.54 -10.12
N THR A 308 3.45 0.87 -9.05
CA THR A 308 2.18 0.15 -8.98
C THR A 308 1.00 1.12 -8.74
N GLY A 309 -0.22 0.62 -8.90
CA GLY A 309 -1.44 1.44 -8.87
C GLY A 309 -1.87 1.88 -7.46
N ASP A 310 -1.37 1.20 -6.44
CA ASP A 310 -1.57 1.37 -4.99
C ASP A 310 -0.65 2.45 -4.37
N THR A 311 0.52 2.72 -4.97
CA THR A 311 1.46 3.77 -4.52
C THR A 311 1.47 4.99 -5.43
N GLY A 312 1.42 4.78 -6.76
CA GLY A 312 1.55 5.86 -7.73
C GLY A 312 2.82 6.71 -7.54
N LEU A 313 2.81 7.93 -8.06
CA LEU A 313 3.96 8.84 -7.99
C LEU A 313 4.00 9.71 -6.70
N ALA A 314 2.97 9.63 -5.84
CA ALA A 314 2.76 10.50 -4.68
C ALA A 314 2.09 9.78 -3.49
N ALA A 315 2.63 8.64 -3.06
CA ALA A 315 2.23 7.99 -1.80
C ALA A 315 2.81 8.70 -0.56
N SER A 316 4.07 9.14 -0.60
CA SER A 316 4.75 9.75 0.55
C SER A 316 4.06 11.00 1.06
N THR A 317 3.75 10.98 2.36
CA THR A 317 3.19 12.14 3.06
C THR A 317 4.26 13.22 3.25
N CYS A 318 3.84 14.48 3.05
CA CYS A 318 4.64 15.66 3.33
C CYS A 318 4.87 15.84 4.85
N ALA A 319 5.71 16.80 5.24
CA ALA A 319 5.86 17.16 6.65
C ALA A 319 6.14 18.65 6.81
N THR A 320 5.72 19.23 7.94
CA THR A 320 5.92 20.63 8.29
C THR A 320 6.45 20.80 9.71
N ASN A 321 6.90 22.00 10.04
CA ASN A 321 7.20 22.45 11.40
C ASN A 321 6.51 23.79 11.74
N GLY A 322 5.51 24.20 10.93
CA GLY A 322 4.84 25.49 11.05
C GLY A 322 5.58 26.69 10.44
N THR A 323 6.84 26.55 9.98
CA THR A 323 7.56 27.61 9.26
C THR A 323 7.86 27.26 7.80
N GLN A 324 8.01 25.97 7.51
CA GLN A 324 8.16 25.43 6.16
C GLN A 324 7.47 24.06 6.03
N VAL A 325 7.21 23.64 4.79
CA VAL A 325 6.66 22.33 4.45
C VAL A 325 7.49 21.69 3.35
N ALA A 326 7.77 20.39 3.48
CA ALA A 326 8.54 19.61 2.51
C ALA A 326 7.74 18.41 1.98
N ALA A 327 7.96 18.06 0.71
CA ALA A 327 7.33 16.94 0.02
C ALA A 327 8.35 16.16 -0.82
N ILE A 328 8.13 14.85 -0.95
CA ILE A 328 8.95 13.93 -1.76
C ILE A 328 8.04 13.08 -2.67
N PHE A 329 8.55 12.69 -3.84
CA PHE A 329 7.82 11.94 -4.86
C PHE A 329 8.59 10.70 -5.31
N ALA A 330 7.92 9.75 -5.98
CA ALA A 330 8.55 8.51 -6.44
C ALA A 330 9.70 8.71 -7.44
N SER A 331 9.82 9.88 -8.08
CA SER A 331 10.98 10.28 -8.90
C SER A 331 12.27 10.53 -8.10
N GLY A 332 12.22 10.50 -6.77
CA GLY A 332 13.30 10.97 -5.89
C GLY A 332 13.38 12.49 -5.77
N ASP A 333 12.43 13.22 -6.37
CA ASP A 333 12.33 14.68 -6.25
C ASP A 333 11.83 15.07 -4.87
N ILE A 334 12.50 16.05 -4.25
CA ILE A 334 12.12 16.72 -3.02
C ILE A 334 11.96 18.21 -3.31
N ILE A 335 10.91 18.80 -2.77
CA ILE A 335 10.69 20.26 -2.71
C ILE A 335 10.43 20.70 -1.27
N ALA A 336 10.80 21.93 -0.95
CA ALA A 336 10.34 22.61 0.25
C ALA A 336 9.86 24.03 -0.07
N ALA A 337 8.86 24.48 0.67
CA ALA A 337 8.26 25.82 0.59
C ALA A 337 8.16 26.45 1.98
N ASP A 338 8.10 27.78 2.03
CA ASP A 338 7.49 28.45 3.19
C ASP A 338 5.97 28.20 3.22
N MET A 339 5.30 28.61 4.30
CA MET A 339 3.87 28.37 4.48
C MET A 339 3.02 29.12 3.42
N GLU A 340 3.61 30.11 2.75
CA GLU A 340 3.02 30.96 1.72
C GLU A 340 3.22 30.39 0.30
N GLY A 341 3.92 29.26 0.16
CA GLY A 341 4.04 28.48 -1.08
C GLY A 341 5.23 28.81 -1.96
N LYS A 342 6.10 29.73 -1.53
CA LYS A 342 7.32 30.07 -2.25
C LYS A 342 8.36 28.96 -1.99
N ARG A 343 8.85 28.36 -3.09
CA ARG A 343 9.90 27.35 -3.05
C ARG A 343 11.16 27.91 -2.35
N LEU A 344 11.59 27.27 -1.27
CA LEU A 344 12.84 27.56 -0.58
C LEU A 344 14.01 26.85 -1.27
N TRP A 345 13.84 25.57 -1.58
CA TRP A 345 14.82 24.73 -2.26
C TRP A 345 14.15 23.52 -2.93
N ALA A 346 14.90 22.85 -3.80
CA ALA A 346 14.53 21.56 -4.38
C ALA A 346 15.77 20.71 -4.65
N LYS A 347 15.62 19.37 -4.65
CA LYS A 347 16.71 18.40 -4.81
C LYS A 347 16.17 17.08 -5.36
N ASN A 348 16.94 16.37 -6.18
CA ASN A 348 16.65 14.97 -6.52
C ASN A 348 17.64 14.03 -5.81
N LEU A 349 17.17 12.87 -5.31
CA LEU A 349 18.00 11.83 -4.66
C LEU A 349 18.38 10.65 -5.58
N GLY A 350 17.99 10.70 -6.85
CA GLY A 350 17.93 9.56 -7.78
C GLY A 350 16.65 8.76 -7.58
N VAL A 351 16.10 8.22 -8.67
CA VAL A 351 14.93 7.30 -8.61
C VAL A 351 15.28 6.08 -7.73
N PRO A 352 14.45 5.73 -6.73
CA PRO A 352 14.71 4.60 -5.84
C PRO A 352 14.43 3.28 -6.56
N ASP A 353 15.30 2.29 -6.33
CA ASP A 353 15.28 0.99 -6.99
C ASP A 353 14.31 0.01 -6.31
N ASN A 354 13.02 0.34 -6.38
CA ASN A 354 11.93 -0.30 -5.64
C ASN A 354 10.78 -0.66 -6.59
N HIS A 355 10.23 -1.89 -6.54
CA HIS A 355 9.17 -2.31 -7.46
C HIS A 355 7.82 -1.61 -7.22
N TYR A 356 7.48 -1.31 -5.96
CA TYR A 356 6.32 -0.46 -5.61
C TYR A 356 6.61 1.05 -5.70
N GLY A 357 7.78 1.47 -6.21
CA GLY A 357 8.21 2.88 -6.11
C GLY A 357 8.48 3.29 -4.66
N TYR A 358 8.04 4.50 -4.27
CA TYR A 358 8.39 5.11 -2.98
C TYR A 358 7.17 5.64 -2.24
N ALA A 359 7.03 5.24 -0.97
CA ALA A 359 5.91 5.59 -0.10
C ALA A 359 6.32 6.03 1.33
N SER A 360 7.60 5.88 1.70
CA SER A 360 8.09 6.34 3.01
C SER A 360 7.87 7.84 3.15
N SER A 361 7.18 8.24 4.22
CA SER A 361 6.76 9.62 4.44
C SER A 361 7.87 10.46 5.07
N LEU A 362 7.77 11.77 4.89
CA LEU A 362 8.71 12.72 5.48
C LEU A 362 8.38 12.96 6.96
N LEU A 363 9.40 13.40 7.71
CA LEU A 363 9.29 13.77 9.10
C LEU A 363 10.20 14.97 9.38
N ILE A 364 9.67 16.05 9.98
CA ILE A 364 10.47 17.19 10.43
C ILE A 364 10.44 17.24 11.97
N ASN A 365 11.60 17.47 12.58
CA ASN A 365 11.71 17.79 14.00
C ASN A 365 12.65 19.00 14.16
N GLY A 366 12.15 20.07 14.80
CA GLY A 366 12.84 21.36 14.84
C GLY A 366 13.08 21.92 13.42
N ASN A 367 14.34 22.00 13.02
CA ASN A 367 14.76 22.39 11.65
C ASN A 367 15.47 21.25 10.89
N THR A 368 15.32 19.99 11.31
CA THR A 368 15.83 18.84 10.57
C THR A 368 14.69 18.08 9.89
N LEU A 369 14.82 17.88 8.58
CA LEU A 369 14.00 16.99 7.77
C LEU A 369 14.69 15.62 7.67
N TYR A 370 14.00 14.54 8.07
CA TYR A 370 14.48 13.17 7.94
C TYR A 370 13.80 12.45 6.77
N ILE A 371 14.59 11.62 6.09
CA ILE A 371 14.16 10.82 4.94
C ILE A 371 14.70 9.40 5.11
N GLN A 372 13.82 8.41 5.19
CA GLN A 372 14.18 6.99 5.13
C GLN A 372 14.17 6.53 3.68
N TYR A 373 15.33 6.58 3.03
CA TYR A 373 15.48 6.30 1.60
C TYR A 373 15.93 4.86 1.36
N ASP A 374 15.19 3.89 1.88
CA ASP A 374 15.51 2.46 1.75
C ASP A 374 15.19 1.95 0.33
N ASN A 375 16.23 1.50 -0.37
CA ASN A 375 16.16 1.02 -1.75
C ASN A 375 17.30 0.04 -2.06
N ALA A 376 17.12 -0.83 -3.05
CA ALA A 376 18.05 -1.93 -3.32
C ALA A 376 19.50 -1.46 -3.57
N LYS A 377 19.70 -0.40 -4.38
CA LYS A 377 21.03 0.09 -4.77
C LYS A 377 21.79 0.79 -3.62
N ASN A 378 21.11 1.68 -2.90
CA ASN A 378 21.73 2.62 -1.96
C ASN A 378 20.75 3.04 -0.85
N ALA A 379 20.35 2.10 0.00
CA ALA A 379 19.54 2.39 1.19
C ALA A 379 20.27 3.38 2.13
N GLN A 380 19.63 4.49 2.48
CA GLN A 380 20.18 5.50 3.40
C GLN A 380 19.11 6.11 4.30
N VAL A 381 19.50 6.57 5.48
CA VAL A 381 18.77 7.58 6.24
C VAL A 381 19.48 8.92 6.12
N ILE A 382 18.75 9.93 5.65
CA ILE A 382 19.28 11.25 5.29
C ILE A 382 18.62 12.29 6.20
N ALA A 383 19.45 13.18 6.79
CA ALA A 383 19.00 14.36 7.52
C ALA A 383 19.39 15.62 6.77
N LEU A 384 18.40 16.39 6.34
CA LEU A 384 18.57 17.69 5.71
C LEU A 384 18.19 18.81 6.68
N ASP A 385 18.81 19.97 6.52
CA ASP A 385 18.31 21.22 7.07
C ASP A 385 17.03 21.61 6.33
N ALA A 386 15.91 21.70 7.04
CA ALA A 386 14.59 21.85 6.43
C ALA A 386 14.40 23.20 5.72
N ALA A 387 15.12 24.25 6.14
CA ALA A 387 15.06 25.58 5.54
C ALA A 387 15.92 25.72 4.27
N THR A 388 17.01 24.96 4.14
CA THR A 388 18.01 25.14 3.07
C THR A 388 18.26 23.91 2.19
N GLY A 389 17.79 22.72 2.57
CA GLY A 389 18.06 21.46 1.87
C GLY A 389 19.50 20.96 2.02
N SER A 390 20.33 21.65 2.80
CA SER A 390 21.72 21.30 3.11
C SER A 390 21.77 19.98 3.88
N GLN A 391 22.68 19.07 3.54
CA GLN A 391 22.79 17.81 4.29
C GLN A 391 23.44 18.06 5.65
N ARG A 392 22.71 17.76 6.73
CA ARG A 392 23.24 17.78 8.11
C ARG A 392 24.04 16.50 8.38
N TRP A 393 23.48 15.35 8.02
CA TRP A 393 24.17 14.06 8.02
C TRP A 393 23.46 13.06 7.09
N SER A 394 24.14 11.97 6.74
CA SER A 394 23.53 10.76 6.14
C SER A 394 24.20 9.52 6.71
N LYS A 395 23.49 8.39 6.75
CA LYS A 395 24.01 7.06 7.10
C LYS A 395 23.50 6.01 6.13
N THR A 396 24.40 5.19 5.61
CA THR A 396 24.05 4.01 4.81
C THR A 396 23.32 2.99 5.68
N ARG A 397 22.20 2.46 5.18
CA ARG A 397 21.42 1.37 5.79
C ARG A 397 21.75 0.05 5.08
N THR A 398 21.07 -1.04 5.43
CA THR A 398 21.42 -2.36 4.88
C THR A 398 21.21 -2.39 3.36
N LYS A 399 22.29 -2.65 2.62
CA LYS A 399 22.30 -2.72 1.14
C LYS A 399 21.45 -3.90 0.64
N ASP A 400 20.91 -3.78 -0.58
CA ASP A 400 20.13 -4.83 -1.26
C ASP A 400 18.85 -5.20 -0.49
N LYS A 401 18.34 -4.25 0.32
CA LYS A 401 17.11 -4.35 1.11
C LYS A 401 16.23 -3.12 0.86
N ILE A 402 14.92 -3.34 0.88
CA ILE A 402 13.90 -2.33 0.58
C ILE A 402 12.92 -2.27 1.76
N ALA A 403 12.37 -1.08 2.01
CA ALA A 403 11.27 -0.85 2.95
C ALA A 403 10.47 0.39 2.51
N TRP A 404 9.19 0.43 2.87
CA TRP A 404 8.29 1.56 2.61
C TRP A 404 7.79 2.24 3.90
N SER A 405 8.11 1.63 5.05
CA SER A 405 7.99 2.18 6.40
C SER A 405 8.41 3.65 6.53
N SER A 406 7.70 4.40 7.37
CA SER A 406 7.98 5.81 7.65
C SER A 406 8.68 5.99 9.02
N PRO A 407 9.62 6.94 9.16
CA PRO A 407 10.30 7.22 10.42
C PRO A 407 9.37 7.86 11.46
N ILE A 408 9.74 7.72 12.73
CA ILE A 408 9.10 8.41 13.88
C ILE A 408 10.15 9.11 14.75
N ILE A 409 9.76 10.12 15.54
CA ILE A 409 10.55 10.58 16.70
C ILE A 409 9.90 10.01 17.97
N SER A 410 10.66 9.29 18.79
CA SER A 410 10.19 8.80 20.09
C SER A 410 10.03 9.93 21.11
N PRO A 411 9.20 9.76 22.16
CA PRO A 411 9.12 10.70 23.28
C PRO A 411 10.49 10.99 23.92
N ASP A 412 11.41 10.02 23.87
CA ASP A 412 12.77 10.07 24.39
C ASP A 412 13.78 10.73 23.40
N ASN A 413 13.27 11.43 22.38
CA ASN A 413 14.02 12.13 21.34
C ASN A 413 15.01 11.24 20.55
N GLN A 414 14.57 10.04 20.18
CA GLN A 414 15.29 9.15 19.27
C GLN A 414 14.58 9.10 17.91
N LEU A 415 15.34 9.11 16.82
CA LEU A 415 14.82 8.89 15.47
C LEU A 415 14.77 7.38 15.22
N ILE A 416 13.57 6.80 15.16
CA ILE A 416 13.37 5.36 14.98
C ILE A 416 12.95 5.09 13.54
N LEU A 417 13.67 4.17 12.89
CA LEU A 417 13.37 3.65 11.54
C LEU A 417 13.14 2.14 11.63
N MET A 418 12.08 1.65 11.00
CA MET A 418 11.85 0.22 10.79
C MET A 418 12.12 -0.12 9.32
N GLY A 419 12.90 -1.16 9.04
CA GLY A 419 13.16 -1.60 7.67
C GLY A 419 13.73 -3.02 7.65
N ASN A 420 14.11 -3.52 6.49
CA ASN A 420 14.63 -4.89 6.37
C ASN A 420 16.18 -4.89 6.52
N PRO A 421 16.78 -5.63 7.47
CA PRO A 421 16.19 -6.57 8.43
C PRO A 421 15.94 -6.00 9.84
N ALA A 422 16.11 -4.69 10.06
CA ALA A 422 16.20 -4.12 11.41
C ALA A 422 15.27 -2.93 11.71
N VAL A 423 14.77 -2.90 12.95
CA VAL A 423 14.40 -1.65 13.63
C VAL A 423 15.70 -1.01 14.15
N THR A 424 15.85 0.30 14.02
CA THR A 424 17.09 1.01 14.41
C THR A 424 16.77 2.39 14.95
N ALA A 425 17.38 2.73 16.08
CA ALA A 425 17.34 4.06 16.67
C ALA A 425 18.60 4.86 16.32
N TYR A 426 18.42 6.12 15.97
CA TYR A 426 19.50 7.08 15.73
C TYR A 426 19.33 8.31 16.61
N ASN A 427 20.45 8.91 17.01
CA ASN A 427 20.48 10.25 17.57
C ASN A 427 20.08 11.27 16.48
N PRO A 428 18.98 12.03 16.63
CA PRO A 428 18.48 12.90 15.55
C PRO A 428 19.48 13.99 15.13
N ALA A 429 20.34 14.45 16.04
CA ALA A 429 21.26 15.57 15.80
C ALA A 429 22.46 15.20 14.91
N ASN A 430 22.95 13.96 14.96
CA ASN A 430 24.18 13.55 14.27
C ASN A 430 24.12 12.18 13.55
N GLY A 431 22.99 11.48 13.64
CA GLY A 431 22.77 10.17 13.01
C GLY A 431 23.58 9.04 13.62
N ALA A 432 24.17 9.20 14.81
CA ALA A 432 24.81 8.08 15.51
C ALA A 432 23.76 7.00 15.82
N GLU A 433 24.02 5.76 15.44
CA GLU A 433 23.19 4.62 15.81
C GLU A 433 23.26 4.43 17.34
N LEU A 434 22.08 4.37 17.98
CA LEU A 434 21.94 4.21 19.43
C LEU A 434 21.78 2.72 19.78
N TRP A 435 20.90 2.04 19.05
CA TRP A 435 20.67 0.61 19.13
C TRP A 435 20.03 0.09 17.83
N ARG A 436 20.17 -1.21 17.58
CA ARG A 436 19.69 -1.91 16.38
C ARG A 436 19.19 -3.30 16.76
N VAL A 437 18.00 -3.66 16.30
CA VAL A 437 17.40 -4.99 16.51
C VAL A 437 17.06 -5.60 15.17
N GLU A 438 17.66 -6.73 14.82
CA GLU A 438 17.34 -7.46 13.59
C GLU A 438 16.14 -8.38 13.86
N CYS A 439 14.98 -7.94 13.37
CA CYS A 439 13.66 -8.52 13.69
C CYS A 439 12.65 -8.40 12.54
N MET A 440 13.06 -7.87 11.39
CA MET A 440 12.18 -7.59 10.25
C MET A 440 12.61 -8.38 9.01
N SER A 441 11.63 -8.76 8.20
CA SER A 441 11.79 -9.56 6.99
C SER A 441 10.62 -9.25 6.04
N GLY A 442 10.59 -9.85 4.85
CA GLY A 442 9.57 -9.55 3.85
C GLY A 442 9.58 -8.08 3.40
N GLU A 443 8.39 -7.54 3.17
CA GLU A 443 8.16 -6.21 2.59
C GLU A 443 7.63 -5.26 3.66
N VAL A 444 8.53 -4.47 4.24
CA VAL A 444 8.25 -3.68 5.45
C VAL A 444 7.52 -2.38 5.08
N GLY A 445 6.19 -2.46 4.95
CA GLY A 445 5.29 -1.33 4.66
C GLY A 445 4.84 -0.56 5.91
N SER A 446 4.35 -1.29 6.92
CA SER A 446 4.00 -0.78 8.25
C SER A 446 5.11 0.08 8.89
N SER A 447 4.71 1.05 9.73
CA SER A 447 5.59 1.98 10.46
C SER A 447 5.52 1.75 11.99
N PRO A 448 6.61 2.02 12.74
CA PRO A 448 6.66 1.78 14.18
C PRO A 448 5.84 2.80 14.98
N VAL A 449 5.79 2.61 16.29
CA VAL A 449 5.29 3.58 17.28
C VAL A 449 6.12 3.52 18.55
N ALA A 450 6.24 4.62 19.29
CA ALA A 450 7.00 4.69 20.53
C ALA A 450 6.15 5.29 21.68
N VAL A 451 6.06 4.57 22.80
CA VAL A 451 5.30 5.00 23.99
C VAL A 451 6.07 4.59 25.25
N LYS A 452 6.29 5.56 26.17
CA LYS A 452 6.92 5.35 27.49
C LYS A 452 8.23 4.53 27.46
N GLY A 453 9.18 4.89 26.60
CA GLY A 453 10.46 4.17 26.51
C GLY A 453 10.38 2.78 25.88
N VAL A 454 9.25 2.40 25.26
CA VAL A 454 9.12 1.18 24.45
C VAL A 454 8.79 1.56 23.00
N VAL A 455 9.50 0.96 22.05
CA VAL A 455 9.21 0.99 20.62
C VAL A 455 8.50 -0.30 20.24
N TYR A 456 7.39 -0.18 19.53
CA TYR A 456 6.66 -1.29 18.93
C TYR A 456 6.75 -1.21 17.40
N GLY A 457 6.88 -2.37 16.75
CA GLY A 457 6.86 -2.48 15.30
C GLY A 457 6.36 -3.85 14.87
N ALA A 458 5.69 -3.93 13.73
CA ALA A 458 5.24 -5.19 13.15
C ALA A 458 5.24 -5.12 11.62
N SER A 459 5.47 -6.26 10.99
CA SER A 459 5.40 -6.47 9.54
C SER A 459 4.97 -7.92 9.28
N GLU A 460 4.14 -8.15 8.26
CA GLU A 460 3.86 -9.51 7.77
C GLU A 460 5.18 -10.19 7.33
N TYR A 461 5.22 -11.53 7.44
CA TYR A 461 6.41 -12.36 7.24
C TYR A 461 7.60 -12.00 8.15
N ALA A 462 7.35 -11.33 9.27
CA ALA A 462 8.31 -11.02 10.32
C ALA A 462 7.75 -11.38 11.71
N THR A 463 7.42 -10.38 12.54
CA THR A 463 6.93 -10.51 13.92
C THR A 463 6.39 -9.14 14.38
N LEU A 464 5.49 -9.13 15.37
CA LEU A 464 5.18 -7.96 16.20
C LEU A 464 6.16 -7.99 17.38
N ILE A 465 6.94 -6.92 17.56
CA ILE A 465 8.00 -6.83 18.57
C ILE A 465 7.85 -5.61 19.46
N ALA A 466 8.12 -5.78 20.75
CA ALA A 466 8.38 -4.69 21.68
C ALA A 466 9.88 -4.59 22.02
N ILE A 467 10.43 -3.38 21.91
CA ILE A 467 11.84 -3.07 22.07
C ILE A 467 12.01 -1.96 23.10
N SER A 468 12.88 -2.16 24.09
CA SER A 468 13.34 -1.12 25.00
C SER A 468 14.04 0.01 24.23
N ALA A 469 13.54 1.23 24.32
CA ALA A 469 14.18 2.39 23.71
C ALA A 469 15.48 2.80 24.43
N ALA A 470 15.74 2.28 25.64
CA ALA A 470 16.94 2.61 26.41
C ALA A 470 18.21 1.93 25.87
N ASP A 471 18.09 0.70 25.36
CA ASP A 471 19.22 -0.17 25.02
C ASP A 471 19.00 -1.08 23.79
N GLY A 472 17.79 -1.10 23.23
CA GLY A 472 17.41 -2.01 22.14
C GLY A 472 17.13 -3.45 22.57
N SER A 473 17.01 -3.74 23.88
CA SER A 473 16.63 -5.08 24.33
C SER A 473 15.20 -5.44 23.87
N THR A 474 15.00 -6.67 23.40
CA THR A 474 13.66 -7.18 23.07
C THR A 474 12.93 -7.52 24.36
N LEU A 475 11.74 -6.93 24.56
CA LEU A 475 10.90 -7.18 25.73
C LEU A 475 10.00 -8.41 25.51
N TRP A 476 9.32 -8.45 24.35
CA TRP A 476 8.46 -9.55 23.93
C TRP A 476 8.30 -9.58 22.40
N LYS A 477 7.75 -10.68 21.89
CA LYS A 477 7.36 -10.89 20.49
C LYS A 477 6.01 -11.63 20.41
N ALA A 478 5.27 -11.40 19.34
CA ALA A 478 4.10 -12.16 18.93
C ALA A 478 4.07 -12.29 17.40
N ASP A 479 3.66 -13.44 16.86
CA ASP A 479 3.72 -13.72 15.42
C ASP A 479 2.33 -13.84 14.76
N ASP A 480 1.25 -13.75 15.57
CA ASP A 480 -0.13 -13.64 15.11
C ASP A 480 -0.48 -12.21 14.63
N TYR A 481 -1.55 -12.07 13.85
CA TYR A 481 -2.15 -10.80 13.39
C TYR A 481 -1.17 -9.70 12.96
N LEU A 482 -0.20 -10.05 12.11
CA LEU A 482 0.80 -9.12 11.57
C LEU A 482 0.21 -8.20 10.47
N PRO A 483 0.65 -6.94 10.37
CA PRO A 483 0.16 -6.00 9.36
C PRO A 483 1.08 -5.95 8.13
N GLU A 484 0.48 -5.75 6.97
CA GLU A 484 1.17 -5.53 5.69
C GLU A 484 1.51 -4.04 5.53
N VAL A 485 0.47 -3.19 5.42
CA VAL A 485 0.58 -1.73 5.16
C VAL A 485 0.25 -0.88 6.39
N ALA A 486 -0.84 -1.19 7.10
CA ALA A 486 -1.32 -0.38 8.22
C ALA A 486 -0.35 -0.38 9.41
N SER A 487 -0.03 0.79 9.95
CA SER A 487 1.03 0.97 10.96
C SER A 487 0.51 0.84 12.40
N VAL A 488 1.20 0.03 13.22
CA VAL A 488 0.81 -0.28 14.61
C VAL A 488 0.71 0.95 15.52
N VAL A 489 -0.33 1.05 16.34
CA VAL A 489 -0.48 2.10 17.37
C VAL A 489 -0.44 1.53 18.78
N ALA A 490 -0.03 2.33 19.76
CA ALA A 490 0.08 1.88 21.14
C ALA A 490 -0.41 2.94 22.13
N THR A 491 -0.89 2.46 23.25
CA THR A 491 -1.17 3.22 24.48
C THR A 491 -0.15 2.82 25.56
N LYS A 492 -0.37 3.23 26.81
CA LYS A 492 0.44 2.75 27.94
C LYS A 492 0.14 1.31 28.39
N ASP A 493 -0.97 0.72 27.93
CA ASP A 493 -1.46 -0.60 28.39
C ASP A 493 -1.63 -1.62 27.25
N PHE A 494 -1.94 -1.14 26.04
CA PHE A 494 -2.27 -1.95 24.86
C PHE A 494 -1.56 -1.50 23.59
N VAL A 495 -1.23 -2.47 22.71
CA VAL A 495 -0.76 -2.27 21.33
C VAL A 495 -1.83 -2.79 20.38
N PHE A 496 -2.12 -2.05 19.31
CA PHE A 496 -3.16 -2.35 18.34
C PHE A 496 -2.58 -2.53 16.95
N VAL A 497 -3.04 -3.58 16.27
CA VAL A 497 -2.69 -3.90 14.88
C VAL A 497 -3.96 -4.00 14.05
N ALA A 498 -3.91 -3.56 12.79
CA ALA A 498 -4.95 -3.80 11.80
C ALA A 498 -4.32 -4.55 10.61
N THR A 499 -4.90 -5.68 10.20
CA THR A 499 -4.37 -6.51 9.11
C THR A 499 -5.08 -6.18 7.78
N SER A 500 -4.42 -6.46 6.65
CA SER A 500 -5.03 -6.28 5.32
C SER A 500 -6.21 -7.23 5.09
N TYR A 501 -6.22 -8.40 5.74
CA TYR A 501 -7.37 -9.32 5.77
C TYR A 501 -8.46 -8.94 6.79
N GLY A 502 -8.36 -7.77 7.44
CA GLY A 502 -9.49 -7.12 8.11
C GLY A 502 -9.71 -7.44 9.58
N VAL A 503 -8.74 -8.07 10.25
CA VAL A 503 -8.77 -8.25 11.72
C VAL A 503 -8.07 -7.07 12.39
N VAL A 504 -8.71 -6.49 13.40
CA VAL A 504 -8.07 -5.60 14.37
C VAL A 504 -7.72 -6.43 15.60
N ALA A 505 -6.45 -6.45 15.99
CA ALA A 505 -5.94 -7.19 17.14
C ALA A 505 -5.43 -6.25 18.24
N CYS A 506 -5.56 -6.68 19.49
CA CYS A 506 -5.18 -5.95 20.70
C CYS A 506 -4.27 -6.82 21.57
N TYR A 507 -3.07 -6.31 21.85
CA TYR A 507 -2.03 -6.98 22.63
C TYR A 507 -1.73 -6.21 23.92
N GLY A 508 -1.45 -6.92 25.01
CA GLY A 508 -0.92 -6.34 26.24
C GLY A 508 0.45 -5.70 25.99
N ALA A 509 0.58 -4.40 26.24
CA ALA A 509 1.82 -3.65 25.96
C ALA A 509 3.02 -4.12 26.81
N VAL A 510 2.76 -4.73 27.97
CA VAL A 510 3.79 -5.17 28.93
C VAL A 510 4.36 -6.54 28.58
N ASP A 511 3.54 -7.47 28.09
CA ASP A 511 3.89 -8.90 27.97
C ASP A 511 3.68 -9.51 26.57
N GLY A 512 3.04 -8.79 25.65
CA GLY A 512 2.74 -9.30 24.30
C GLY A 512 1.59 -10.30 24.24
N SER A 513 0.81 -10.45 25.31
CA SER A 513 -0.37 -11.33 25.31
C SER A 513 -1.44 -10.80 24.35
N LEU A 514 -2.00 -11.66 23.49
CA LEU A 514 -3.21 -11.32 22.73
C LEU A 514 -4.38 -11.26 23.70
N VAL A 515 -4.95 -10.06 23.91
CA VAL A 515 -6.04 -9.82 24.88
C VAL A 515 -7.39 -9.55 24.22
N GLY A 516 -7.41 -9.32 22.90
CA GLY A 516 -8.65 -9.22 22.13
C GLY A 516 -8.42 -9.10 20.63
N GLU A 517 -9.45 -9.47 19.86
CA GLU A 517 -9.46 -9.44 18.41
C GLU A 517 -10.87 -9.05 17.91
N ARG A 518 -10.95 -8.45 16.73
CA ARG A 518 -12.22 -8.16 16.06
C ARG A 518 -12.07 -8.18 14.55
N ASP A 519 -12.67 -9.18 13.91
CA ASP A 519 -12.86 -9.22 12.47
C ASP A 519 -13.87 -8.14 12.05
N LEU A 520 -13.41 -7.20 11.22
CA LEU A 520 -14.23 -6.13 10.63
C LEU A 520 -14.63 -6.43 9.18
N LYS A 521 -14.09 -7.49 8.56
CA LYS A 521 -14.36 -7.95 7.18
C LYS A 521 -14.08 -6.90 6.09
N GLU A 522 -13.10 -6.04 6.31
CA GLU A 522 -12.75 -4.89 5.46
C GLU A 522 -11.22 -4.78 5.32
N GLU A 523 -10.71 -4.37 4.15
CA GLU A 523 -9.26 -4.18 3.94
C GLU A 523 -8.79 -2.81 4.46
N PHE A 524 -7.60 -2.77 5.11
CA PHE A 524 -7.04 -1.55 5.72
C PHE A 524 -5.61 -1.23 5.24
N TYR A 525 -5.45 -0.21 4.40
CA TYR A 525 -4.14 0.44 4.16
C TYR A 525 -3.95 1.69 5.03
N SER A 526 -5.04 2.38 5.39
CA SER A 526 -4.99 3.44 6.41
C SER A 526 -4.47 2.86 7.71
N SER A 527 -3.56 3.58 8.37
CA SER A 527 -3.16 3.23 9.73
C SER A 527 -4.27 3.60 10.72
N PRO A 528 -4.42 2.88 11.84
CA PRO A 528 -5.23 3.33 12.96
C PRO A 528 -4.66 4.63 13.57
N MET A 529 -5.54 5.44 14.16
CA MET A 529 -5.22 6.68 14.87
C MET A 529 -5.91 6.71 16.23
N LEU A 530 -5.14 6.94 17.30
CA LEU A 530 -5.66 7.09 18.66
C LEU A 530 -6.02 8.56 18.93
N VAL A 531 -7.30 8.82 19.21
CA VAL A 531 -7.85 10.18 19.40
C VAL A 531 -8.90 10.15 20.50
N GLY A 532 -8.74 10.98 21.54
CA GLY A 532 -9.73 11.09 22.63
C GLY A 532 -10.06 9.77 23.37
N GLY A 533 -9.12 8.83 23.45
CA GLY A 533 -9.34 7.50 24.06
C GLY A 533 -10.07 6.48 23.17
N ARG A 534 -10.26 6.81 21.88
CA ARG A 534 -10.85 5.94 20.85
C ARG A 534 -9.81 5.66 19.77
N MET A 535 -9.99 4.57 19.04
CA MET A 535 -9.21 4.24 17.84
C MET A 535 -10.06 4.46 16.60
N PHE A 536 -9.62 5.37 15.74
CA PHE A 536 -10.22 5.64 14.43
C PHE A 536 -9.46 4.85 13.37
N LEU A 537 -10.18 4.17 12.47
CA LEU A 537 -9.63 3.37 11.39
C LEU A 537 -10.59 3.42 10.20
N VAL A 538 -10.08 3.66 8.99
CA VAL A 538 -10.88 3.71 7.77
C VAL A 538 -10.43 2.65 6.77
N SER A 539 -11.38 1.90 6.22
CA SER A 539 -11.12 0.85 5.23
C SER A 539 -10.89 1.42 3.84
N ASN A 540 -10.25 0.63 2.98
CA ASN A 540 -10.04 0.91 1.56
C ASN A 540 -11.38 1.13 0.81
N SER A 541 -12.47 0.50 1.27
CA SER A 541 -13.84 0.71 0.78
C SER A 541 -14.42 2.10 1.12
N GLY A 542 -13.85 2.81 2.09
CA GLY A 542 -14.30 4.13 2.53
C GLY A 542 -15.17 4.14 3.79
N LYS A 543 -15.15 3.06 4.59
CA LYS A 543 -15.96 2.93 5.81
C LYS A 543 -15.14 3.26 7.04
N MET A 544 -15.65 4.18 7.86
CA MET A 544 -15.01 4.61 9.10
C MET A 544 -15.47 3.73 10.25
N TYR A 545 -14.52 3.22 11.02
CA TYR A 545 -14.72 2.53 12.30
C TYR A 545 -14.12 3.38 13.42
N VAL A 546 -14.89 3.54 14.50
CA VAL A 546 -14.43 4.15 15.75
C VAL A 546 -14.59 3.11 16.85
N LEU A 547 -13.48 2.61 17.36
CA LEU A 547 -13.42 1.55 18.36
C LEU A 547 -13.00 2.10 19.74
N SER A 548 -13.30 1.38 20.81
CA SER A 548 -12.64 1.60 22.11
C SER A 548 -11.17 1.20 22.03
N ALA A 549 -10.28 2.04 22.56
CA ALA A 549 -8.84 1.74 22.65
C ALA A 549 -8.53 0.87 23.88
N ASN A 550 -9.11 -0.33 23.93
CA ASN A 550 -8.94 -1.30 25.02
C ASN A 550 -9.09 -2.75 24.51
N GLU A 551 -9.02 -3.73 25.43
CA GLU A 551 -9.08 -5.17 25.14
C GLU A 551 -10.34 -5.63 24.39
N LYS A 552 -11.44 -4.86 24.47
CA LYS A 552 -12.72 -5.26 23.86
C LYS A 552 -12.88 -4.84 22.41
N LEU A 553 -12.18 -3.79 21.97
CA LEU A 553 -12.31 -3.22 20.61
C LEU A 553 -13.77 -2.86 20.24
N ASP A 554 -14.58 -2.43 21.20
CA ASP A 554 -16.01 -2.19 21.02
C ASP A 554 -16.28 -1.07 20.02
N ILE A 555 -17.13 -1.36 19.03
CA ILE A 555 -17.52 -0.41 17.98
C ILE A 555 -18.40 0.68 18.60
N VAL A 556 -17.79 1.83 18.87
CA VAL A 556 -18.48 3.05 19.34
C VAL A 556 -19.36 3.62 18.23
N SER A 557 -18.90 3.56 16.99
CA SER A 557 -19.64 3.89 15.78
C SER A 557 -18.96 3.32 14.54
N ASN A 558 -19.73 2.91 13.53
CA ASN A 558 -19.22 2.69 12.18
C ASN A 558 -20.21 3.23 11.14
N PHE A 559 -19.70 3.73 10.02
CA PHE A 559 -20.50 4.35 8.95
C PHE A 559 -19.69 4.50 7.66
N ASP A 560 -20.39 4.50 6.52
CA ASP A 560 -19.76 4.71 5.22
C ASP A 560 -19.55 6.21 4.94
N THR A 561 -18.30 6.61 4.72
CA THR A 561 -18.00 8.01 4.36
C THR A 561 -18.46 8.33 2.94
N GLY A 562 -18.64 7.31 2.10
CA GLY A 562 -19.05 7.42 0.69
C GLY A 562 -17.90 7.57 -0.31
N VAL A 563 -16.64 7.55 0.14
CA VAL A 563 -15.47 7.62 -0.75
C VAL A 563 -14.37 6.65 -0.32
N LYS A 564 -13.87 5.83 -1.25
CA LYS A 564 -12.70 4.95 -1.05
C LYS A 564 -11.53 5.75 -0.47
N THR A 565 -10.91 5.23 0.58
CA THR A 565 -9.94 5.96 1.39
C THR A 565 -8.77 5.05 1.77
N PHE A 566 -7.57 5.38 1.29
CA PHE A 566 -6.33 4.65 1.60
C PHE A 566 -5.40 5.43 2.54
N ALA A 567 -5.61 6.75 2.63
CA ALA A 567 -4.79 7.67 3.42
C ALA A 567 -5.24 7.73 4.88
N THR A 568 -4.30 7.86 5.80
CA THR A 568 -4.59 7.99 7.23
C THR A 568 -5.19 9.38 7.51
N PRO A 569 -6.37 9.50 8.16
CA PRO A 569 -6.95 10.81 8.47
C PRO A 569 -6.12 11.66 9.43
N ALA A 570 -6.22 12.98 9.30
CA ALA A 570 -5.63 13.96 10.21
C ALA A 570 -6.70 14.53 11.16
N PHE A 571 -6.36 14.66 12.44
CA PHE A 571 -7.31 15.05 13.49
C PHE A 571 -6.83 16.29 14.24
N THR A 572 -7.70 17.30 14.31
CA THR A 572 -7.57 18.54 15.10
C THR A 572 -8.88 18.81 15.85
N ASP A 573 -8.97 19.79 16.73
CA ASP A 573 -10.17 19.90 17.58
C ASP A 573 -11.46 20.11 16.77
N ASN A 574 -12.49 19.32 17.09
CA ASN A 574 -13.80 19.26 16.44
C ASN A 574 -13.80 18.81 14.96
N ILE A 575 -12.64 18.53 14.36
CA ILE A 575 -12.46 18.33 12.91
C ILE A 575 -11.61 17.09 12.59
N VAL A 576 -12.00 16.37 11.54
CA VAL A 576 -11.15 15.40 10.85
C VAL A 576 -11.04 15.76 9.37
N VAL A 577 -9.81 15.76 8.86
CA VAL A 577 -9.51 15.93 7.44
C VAL A 577 -9.17 14.56 6.86
N VAL A 578 -9.83 14.19 5.76
CA VAL A 578 -9.68 12.89 5.11
C VAL A 578 -9.40 13.08 3.63
N ARG A 579 -8.50 12.25 3.09
CA ARG A 579 -8.27 12.13 1.65
C ARG A 579 -8.89 10.84 1.13
N GLY A 580 -9.91 10.98 0.30
CA GLY A 580 -10.42 9.88 -0.53
C GLY A 580 -9.70 9.79 -1.87
N ASP A 581 -10.04 8.79 -2.68
CA ASP A 581 -9.56 8.71 -4.07
C ASP A 581 -10.07 9.93 -4.87
N GLY A 582 -9.13 10.74 -5.37
CA GLY A 582 -9.40 11.98 -6.10
C GLY A 582 -9.88 13.19 -5.27
N VAL A 583 -10.21 13.07 -3.98
CA VAL A 583 -10.87 14.15 -3.20
C VAL A 583 -10.25 14.38 -1.82
N LEU A 584 -10.33 15.63 -1.35
CA LEU A 584 -10.01 16.03 0.02
C LEU A 584 -11.28 16.59 0.66
N TYR A 585 -11.59 16.19 1.89
CA TYR A 585 -12.73 16.73 2.62
C TYR A 585 -12.45 16.92 4.11
N CYS A 586 -13.18 17.86 4.70
CA CYS A 586 -13.17 18.14 6.13
C CYS A 586 -14.54 17.81 6.70
N ALA A 587 -14.59 16.87 7.65
CA ALA A 587 -15.77 16.64 8.46
C ALA A 587 -15.61 17.36 9.81
N GLN A 588 -16.65 18.08 10.23
CA GLN A 588 -16.72 18.81 11.49
C GLN A 588 -17.95 18.35 12.28
N ARG A 589 -17.81 18.26 13.60
CA ARG A 589 -18.96 18.05 14.47
C ARG A 589 -19.83 19.32 14.52
N GLN A 590 -21.06 19.21 14.03
CA GLN A 590 -22.14 20.18 14.24
C GLN A 590 -22.71 20.08 15.67
#